data_AF-A0A1F2YKX7-F1
#
_entry.id   AF-A0A1F2YKX7-F1
#
_cell.length_a   1.000
_cell.length_b   1.000
_cell.length_c   1.000
_cell.angle_alpha   90.00
_cell.angle_beta   90.00
_cell.angle_gamma   90.00
#
_symmetry.space_group_name_H-M   'P 1'
#
loop_
_entity.id
_entity.type
_entity.pdbx_description
1 polymer ?
#
loop_
_entity_poly.entity_id
_entity_poly.type
_entity_poly.pdbx_seq_one_letter_code
_entity_poly.pdbx_strand_id
1 'polypeptide(L)'
;MPWFGKRTSAQTSSQTPTQPSTQTSDRTSAVQIPASYQPQPDRADDTRTALARGQLPGYVRQRLDTQRTGALPWTSDLSVNEWLLMKNYKFRPLGLVMGSSYYHVAYSKANFSGSWSSGEVRSISDALYQGRHLALTRM
;
A
#
# COMPACT_ATOMS: atom_id res chain seq x y z
N MET A 1 -52.78 30.36 -12.04
CA MET A 1 -53.01 29.07 -12.73
C MET A 1 -52.74 27.94 -11.74
N PRO A 2 -53.75 27.23 -11.21
CA PRO A 2 -53.54 26.10 -10.30
C PRO A 2 -53.76 24.76 -11.01
N TRP A 3 -52.78 23.85 -10.88
CA TRP A 3 -52.78 22.50 -11.41
C TRP A 3 -53.29 21.53 -10.32
N PHE A 4 -54.60 21.25 -10.31
CA PHE A 4 -55.21 20.27 -9.41
C PHE A 4 -55.32 18.91 -10.11
N GLY A 5 -54.45 17.97 -9.73
CA GLY A 5 -54.55 16.55 -10.07
C GLY A 5 -55.16 15.75 -8.91
N LYS A 6 -56.18 14.95 -9.19
CA LYS A 6 -56.99 14.21 -8.21
C LYS A 6 -56.14 13.18 -7.44
N ARG A 7 -56.30 13.13 -6.11
CA ARG A 7 -55.75 12.09 -5.25
C ARG A 7 -56.60 10.83 -5.37
N THR A 8 -56.09 9.82 -6.06
CA THR A 8 -56.64 8.46 -6.04
C THR A 8 -56.11 7.75 -4.80
N SER A 9 -57.00 7.34 -3.90
CA SER A 9 -56.70 6.54 -2.72
C SER A 9 -56.32 5.12 -3.14
N ALA A 10 -55.03 4.79 -3.10
CA ALA A 10 -54.55 3.41 -3.25
C ALA A 10 -54.75 2.66 -1.92
N GLN A 11 -55.44 1.53 -1.99
CA GLN A 11 -55.68 0.59 -0.90
C GLN A 11 -54.35 0.09 -0.32
N THR A 12 -54.21 0.19 1.01
CA THR A 12 -53.08 -0.35 1.77
C THR A 12 -53.33 -1.83 2.00
N SER A 13 -52.73 -2.68 1.17
CA SER A 13 -52.53 -4.09 1.47
C SER A 13 -51.31 -4.20 2.40
N SER A 14 -51.53 -4.67 3.63
CA SER A 14 -50.47 -5.00 4.59
C SER A 14 -49.73 -6.26 4.11
N GLN A 15 -48.78 -6.08 3.20
CA GLN A 15 -47.78 -7.10 2.89
C GLN A 15 -46.61 -6.93 3.86
N THR A 16 -46.43 -7.91 4.73
CA THR A 16 -45.27 -8.04 5.62
C THR A 16 -43.99 -8.00 4.77
N PRO A 17 -43.05 -7.08 5.00
CA PRO A 17 -41.79 -7.07 4.27
C PRO A 17 -40.97 -8.27 4.75
N THR A 18 -40.89 -9.32 3.94
CA THR A 18 -39.85 -10.35 4.06
C THR A 18 -38.52 -9.65 3.89
N GLN A 19 -37.79 -9.46 4.99
CA GLN A 19 -36.47 -8.86 4.97
C GLN A 19 -35.58 -9.67 4.01
N PRO A 20 -34.88 -9.04 3.06
CA PRO A 20 -33.79 -9.73 2.38
C PRO A 20 -32.75 -10.03 3.45
N SER A 21 -32.35 -11.30 3.55
CA SER A 21 -31.24 -11.70 4.39
C SER A 21 -30.02 -10.88 3.97
N THR A 22 -29.61 -9.96 4.83
CA THR A 22 -28.35 -9.25 4.70
C THR A 22 -27.26 -10.32 4.82
N GLN A 23 -26.86 -10.89 3.68
CA GLN A 23 -25.59 -11.58 3.58
C GLN A 23 -24.53 -10.52 3.85
N THR A 24 -24.20 -10.39 5.13
CA THR A 24 -23.00 -9.73 5.61
C THR A 24 -21.87 -10.53 5.00
N SER A 25 -21.42 -10.11 3.82
CA SER A 25 -20.21 -10.64 3.21
C SER A 25 -19.11 -10.47 4.24
N ASP A 26 -18.56 -11.59 4.70
CA ASP A 26 -17.38 -11.68 5.54
C ASP A 26 -16.22 -10.95 4.83
N ARG A 27 -16.11 -9.64 5.04
CA ARG A 27 -14.99 -8.83 4.59
C ARG A 27 -13.69 -9.14 5.33
N THR A 28 -13.74 -10.09 6.25
CA THR A 28 -12.60 -10.63 7.00
C THR A 28 -12.08 -11.90 6.35
N SER A 29 -11.92 -11.91 5.02
CA SER A 29 -11.06 -12.92 4.40
C SER A 29 -9.63 -12.58 4.82
N ALA A 30 -9.19 -13.14 5.95
CA ALA A 30 -7.80 -13.09 6.35
C ALA A 30 -6.95 -13.47 5.14
N VAL A 31 -5.95 -12.65 4.81
CA VAL A 31 -4.95 -13.02 3.79
C VAL A 31 -4.40 -14.37 4.22
N GLN A 32 -4.81 -15.44 3.51
CA GLN A 32 -4.32 -16.77 3.75
C GLN A 32 -2.87 -16.77 3.32
N ILE A 33 -1.97 -16.69 4.30
CA ILE A 33 -0.56 -16.89 4.06
C ILE A 33 -0.43 -18.33 3.55
N PRO A 34 0.09 -18.54 2.32
CA PRO A 34 0.18 -19.89 1.77
C PRO A 34 1.02 -20.76 2.70
N ALA A 35 0.64 -22.04 2.84
CA ALA A 35 1.30 -22.98 3.75
C ALA A 35 2.82 -23.15 3.50
N SER A 36 3.31 -22.69 2.34
CA SER A 36 4.73 -22.66 1.95
C SER A 36 5.51 -21.43 2.46
N TYR A 37 4.87 -20.48 3.14
CA TYR A 37 5.55 -19.31 3.68
C TYR A 37 6.44 -19.72 4.87
N GLN A 38 7.75 -19.79 4.60
CA GLN A 38 8.76 -19.93 5.63
C GLN A 38 9.21 -18.52 6.06
N PRO A 39 9.03 -18.12 7.33
CA PRO A 39 9.59 -16.89 7.85
C PRO A 39 11.12 -16.97 7.76
N GLN A 40 11.75 -16.04 7.06
CA GLN A 40 13.21 -15.92 6.97
C GLN A 40 13.67 -14.72 7.79
N PRO A 41 14.03 -14.92 9.07
CA PRO A 41 14.39 -13.84 9.99
C PRO A 41 15.71 -13.13 9.63
N ASP A 42 16.60 -13.84 8.94
CA ASP A 42 17.92 -13.45 8.45
C ASP A 42 17.89 -12.52 7.23
N ARG A 43 16.83 -12.56 6.42
CA ARG A 43 16.73 -11.77 5.17
C ARG A 43 16.90 -10.26 5.41
N ALA A 44 16.39 -9.74 6.52
CA ALA A 44 16.46 -8.31 6.81
C ALA A 44 17.90 -7.85 7.06
N ASP A 45 18.69 -8.65 7.79
CA ASP A 45 20.07 -8.32 8.11
C ASP A 45 21.00 -8.53 6.91
N ASP A 46 20.75 -9.55 6.10
CA ASP A 46 21.41 -9.73 4.80
C ASP A 46 21.16 -8.53 3.89
N THR A 47 19.91 -8.05 3.85
CA THR A 47 19.54 -6.89 3.05
C THR A 47 20.26 -5.64 3.54
N ARG A 48 20.27 -5.39 4.85
CA ARG A 48 21.01 -4.26 5.44
C ARG A 48 22.50 -4.33 5.13
N THR A 49 23.10 -5.51 5.26
CA THR A 49 24.53 -5.73 5.01
C THR A 49 24.91 -5.53 3.54
N ALA A 50 24.09 -6.03 2.62
CA ALA A 50 24.30 -5.85 1.17
C ALA A 50 24.16 -4.37 0.78
N LEU A 51 23.10 -3.69 1.24
CA LEU A 51 22.86 -2.29 0.93
C LEU A 51 23.94 -1.37 1.50
N ALA A 52 24.45 -1.65 2.71
CA ALA A 52 25.57 -0.92 3.29
C ALA A 52 26.86 -1.01 2.44
N ARG A 53 26.97 -2.04 1.60
CA ARG A 53 28.09 -2.23 0.65
C ARG A 53 27.77 -1.73 -0.77
N GLY A 54 26.63 -1.08 -0.98
CA GLY A 54 26.16 -0.67 -2.31
C GLY A 54 25.80 -1.84 -3.22
N GLN A 55 25.38 -2.96 -2.64
CA GLN A 55 25.09 -4.20 -3.35
C GLN A 55 23.64 -4.64 -3.20
N LEU A 56 23.12 -5.35 -4.21
CA LEU A 56 21.82 -5.99 -4.12
C LEU A 56 21.87 -7.24 -3.22
N PRO A 57 20.83 -7.54 -2.42
CA PRO A 57 20.73 -8.79 -1.70
C PRO A 57 20.65 -10.00 -2.65
N GLY A 58 21.11 -11.17 -2.20
CA GLY A 58 21.17 -12.39 -3.04
C GLY A 58 19.81 -12.78 -3.62
N TYR A 59 18.76 -12.77 -2.80
CA TYR A 59 17.40 -13.10 -3.25
C TYR A 59 16.86 -12.11 -4.30
N VAL A 60 17.28 -10.84 -4.24
CA VAL A 60 16.88 -9.82 -5.23
C VAL A 60 17.54 -10.11 -6.58
N ARG A 61 18.83 -10.46 -6.59
CA ARG A 61 19.53 -10.85 -7.83
C ARG A 61 18.87 -12.07 -8.47
N GLN A 62 18.60 -13.12 -7.67
CA GLN A 62 17.92 -14.32 -8.14
C GLN A 62 16.54 -14.00 -8.74
N ARG A 63 15.77 -13.12 -8.10
CA ARG A 63 14.48 -12.66 -8.63
C ARG A 63 14.65 -11.95 -9.97
N LEU A 64 15.59 -11.00 -10.08
CA LEU A 64 15.86 -10.24 -11.30
C LEU A 64 16.29 -11.16 -12.45
N ASP A 65 17.12 -12.16 -12.19
CA ASP A 65 17.52 -13.15 -13.20
C ASP A 65 16.32 -14.00 -13.65
N THR A 66 15.45 -14.39 -12.73
CA THR A 66 14.22 -15.15 -13.05
C THR A 66 13.22 -14.31 -13.85
N GLN A 67 13.13 -13.01 -13.57
CA GLN A 67 12.34 -12.08 -14.40
C GLN A 67 12.95 -11.89 -15.78
N ARG A 68 14.28 -11.85 -15.87
CA ARG A 68 15.02 -11.72 -17.13
C ARG A 68 14.83 -12.94 -18.05
N THR A 69 14.71 -14.15 -17.50
CA THR A 69 14.45 -15.37 -18.28
C THR A 69 12.97 -15.51 -18.69
N GLY A 70 12.09 -14.62 -18.22
CA GLY A 70 10.66 -14.68 -18.50
C GLY A 70 9.87 -15.67 -17.63
N ALA A 71 10.51 -16.30 -16.64
CA ALA A 71 9.86 -17.25 -15.74
C ALA A 71 9.00 -16.55 -14.67
N LEU A 72 9.24 -15.27 -14.39
CA LEU A 72 8.38 -14.42 -13.56
C LEU A 72 7.82 -13.26 -14.39
N PRO A 73 6.57 -12.83 -14.12
CA PRO A 73 6.01 -11.67 -14.79
C PRO A 73 6.82 -10.41 -14.45
N TRP A 74 6.95 -9.56 -15.45
CA TRP A 74 7.55 -8.24 -15.32
C TRP A 74 6.46 -7.20 -15.09
N THR A 75 6.69 -6.27 -14.17
CA THR A 75 5.74 -5.24 -13.74
C THR A 75 6.41 -3.87 -13.72
N SER A 76 5.69 -2.83 -14.13
CA SER A 76 6.13 -1.44 -14.09
C SER A 76 4.95 -0.49 -13.94
N ASP A 77 5.23 0.71 -13.43
CA ASP A 77 4.28 1.84 -13.39
C ASP A 77 4.32 2.69 -14.69
N LEU A 78 5.10 2.28 -15.69
CA LEU A 78 5.22 3.01 -16.95
C LEU A 78 3.93 2.93 -17.77
N SER A 79 3.48 4.08 -18.26
CA SER A 79 2.44 4.14 -19.28
C SER A 79 2.92 3.50 -20.59
N VAL A 80 1.97 3.13 -21.45
CA VAL A 80 2.28 2.56 -22.78
C VAL A 80 3.19 3.48 -23.59
N ASN A 81 2.98 4.80 -23.50
CA ASN A 81 3.79 5.78 -24.22
C ASN A 81 5.24 5.82 -23.71
N GLU A 82 5.45 5.86 -22.39
CA GLU A 82 6.80 5.85 -21.79
C GLU A 82 7.55 4.55 -22.10
N TRP A 83 6.85 3.41 -22.07
CA TRP A 83 7.42 2.13 -22.44
C TRP A 83 7.92 2.10 -23.89
N LEU A 84 7.15 2.67 -24.83
CA LEU A 84 7.57 2.78 -26.22
C LEU A 84 8.78 3.70 -26.38
N LEU A 85 8.82 4.82 -25.64
CA LEU A 85 9.98 5.72 -25.62
C LEU A 85 11.24 5.00 -25.12
N MET A 86 11.16 4.23 -24.03
CA MET A 86 12.30 3.45 -23.53
C MET A 86 12.84 2.48 -24.58
N LYS A 87 11.95 1.80 -25.33
CA LYS A 87 12.34 0.90 -26.43
C LYS A 87 13.05 1.64 -27.57
N ASN A 88 12.62 2.86 -27.88
CA ASN A 88 13.24 3.69 -28.91
C ASN A 88 14.66 4.11 -28.50
N TYR A 89 14.82 4.55 -27.24
CA TYR A 89 16.12 4.93 -26.67
C TYR A 89 17.00 3.75 -26.21
N LYS A 90 16.56 2.51 -26.46
CA LYS A 90 17.30 1.27 -26.12
C LYS A 90 17.57 1.09 -24.62
N PHE A 91 16.76 1.71 -23.75
CA PHE A 91 16.81 1.42 -22.32
C PHE A 91 16.15 0.07 -22.02
N ARG A 92 16.79 -0.73 -21.14
CA ARG A 92 16.30 -2.03 -20.70
C ARG A 92 15.97 -1.97 -19.20
N PRO A 93 14.70 -1.85 -18.80
CA PRO A 93 14.35 -1.82 -17.39
C PRO A 93 14.57 -3.20 -16.77
N LEU A 94 15.19 -3.22 -15.59
CA LEU A 94 15.52 -4.46 -14.88
C LEU A 94 14.34 -4.97 -14.05
N GLY A 95 13.59 -4.06 -13.43
CA GLY A 95 12.42 -4.38 -12.62
C GLY A 95 11.95 -3.18 -11.82
N LEU A 96 10.75 -3.28 -11.27
CA LEU A 96 10.20 -2.31 -10.34
C LEU A 96 10.72 -2.59 -8.92
N VAL A 97 11.17 -1.55 -8.23
CA VAL A 97 11.62 -1.58 -6.84
C VAL A 97 10.74 -0.65 -6.01
N MET A 98 10.42 -1.07 -4.78
CA MET A 98 9.75 -0.25 -3.78
C MET A 98 10.49 -0.40 -2.45
N GLY A 99 10.79 0.73 -1.82
CA GLY A 99 11.33 0.80 -0.47
C GLY A 99 10.24 1.20 0.52
N SER A 100 10.20 0.51 1.66
CA SER A 100 9.36 0.89 2.81
C SER A 100 10.22 1.02 4.06
N SER A 101 9.79 1.87 4.98
CA SER A 101 10.40 1.99 6.31
C SER A 101 9.32 2.16 7.35
N TYR A 102 9.52 1.51 8.49
CA TYR A 102 8.62 1.58 9.63
C TYR A 102 9.35 2.27 10.78
N TYR A 103 8.67 3.21 11.44
CA TYR A 103 9.19 3.94 12.58
C TYR A 103 8.19 3.87 13.72
N HIS A 104 8.70 3.58 14.92
CA HIS A 104 7.92 3.65 16.14
C HIS A 104 8.27 4.96 16.85
N VAL A 105 7.28 5.82 17.03
CA VAL A 105 7.42 7.05 17.82
C VAL A 105 6.72 6.81 19.15
N ALA A 106 7.50 6.85 20.23
CA ALA A 106 6.97 6.72 21.58
C ALA A 106 6.13 7.95 21.98
N TYR A 107 5.44 7.85 23.12
CA TYR A 107 4.65 8.94 23.67
C TYR A 107 5.51 10.21 23.83
N SER A 108 5.12 11.26 23.10
CA SER A 108 5.66 12.60 23.28
C SER A 108 4.73 13.37 24.22
N LYS A 109 5.27 13.88 25.33
CA LYS A 109 4.57 14.88 26.14
C LYS A 109 4.48 16.17 25.33
N ALA A 110 3.55 16.24 24.39
CA ALA A 110 3.08 17.53 23.91
C ALA A 110 2.67 18.31 25.17
N ASN A 111 3.27 19.47 25.40
CA ASN A 111 3.09 20.25 26.63
C ASN A 111 1.63 20.65 26.82
N PHE A 112 0.84 19.73 27.38
CA PHE A 112 -0.59 19.87 27.62
C PHE A 112 -0.87 20.57 28.97
N SER A 113 0.09 21.38 29.47
CA SER A 113 -0.12 22.19 30.67
C SER A 113 -0.90 23.46 30.30
N GLY A 114 -2.19 23.30 30.00
CA GLY A 114 -3.16 24.39 29.87
C GLY A 114 -2.98 25.35 28.68
N SER A 115 -1.89 25.25 27.92
CA SER A 115 -1.67 26.06 26.72
C SER A 115 -2.05 25.26 25.48
N TRP A 116 -3.13 25.68 24.81
CA TRP A 116 -3.53 25.19 23.49
C TRP A 116 -2.56 25.74 22.44
N SER A 117 -1.30 25.30 22.50
CA SER A 117 -0.27 25.70 21.55
C SER A 117 -0.42 24.85 20.29
N SER A 118 -0.87 25.49 19.20
CA SER A 118 -0.83 24.91 17.85
C SER A 118 0.61 25.03 17.33
N GLY A 119 1.26 23.89 17.09
CA GLY A 119 2.65 23.86 16.67
C GLY A 119 3.10 22.47 16.18
N GLU A 120 4.27 22.45 15.56
CA GLU A 120 4.89 21.21 15.06
C GLU A 120 5.24 20.26 16.22
N VAL A 121 4.78 19.00 16.14
CA VAL A 121 5.25 17.95 17.04
C VAL A 121 6.56 17.38 16.48
N ARG A 122 7.68 17.94 16.95
CA ARG A 122 9.00 17.70 16.36
C ARG A 122 9.37 16.21 16.22
N SER A 123 9.01 15.38 17.20
CA SER A 123 9.31 13.95 17.17
C SER A 123 8.63 13.20 16.02
N ILE A 124 7.42 13.62 15.63
CA ILE A 124 6.68 13.01 14.51
C ILE A 124 7.29 13.47 13.19
N SER A 125 7.56 14.78 13.05
CA SER A 125 8.19 15.32 11.85
C SER A 125 9.54 14.68 11.58
N ASP A 126 10.41 14.62 12.59
CA ASP A 126 11.74 14.01 12.46
C ASP A 126 11.62 12.53 12.09
N ALA A 127 10.68 11.79 12.69
CA ALA A 127 10.44 10.40 12.33
C ALA A 127 9.96 10.23 10.88
N LEU A 128 9.12 11.13 10.37
CA LEU A 128 8.69 11.11 8.96
C LEU A 128 9.86 11.37 8.00
N TYR A 129 10.69 12.38 8.27
CA TYR A 129 11.85 12.69 7.45
C TYR A 129 12.87 11.53 7.45
N GLN A 130 13.18 11.00 8.62
CA GLN A 130 14.10 9.85 8.76
C GLN A 130 13.52 8.58 8.12
N GLY A 131 12.21 8.35 8.27
CA GLY A 131 11.43 7.32 7.58
C GLY A 131 11.64 7.33 6.07
N ARG A 132 11.33 8.47 5.46
CA ARG A 132 11.47 8.66 4.02
C ARG A 132 12.92 8.54 3.58
N HIS A 133 13.86 9.15 4.29
CA HIS A 133 15.28 9.12 3.93
C HIS A 133 15.82 7.68 3.89
N LEU A 134 15.50 6.87 4.91
CA LEU A 134 15.93 5.47 4.94
C LEU A 134 15.28 4.63 3.84
N ALA A 135 13.99 4.84 3.54
CA ALA A 135 13.31 4.12 2.46
C ALA A 135 13.96 4.42 1.10
N LEU A 136 14.24 5.69 0.81
CA LEU A 136 14.86 6.12 -0.43
C LEU A 136 16.32 5.66 -0.56
N THR A 137 17.09 5.69 0.52
CA THR A 137 18.51 5.28 0.49
C THR A 137 18.69 3.76 0.30
N ARG A 138 17.63 2.98 0.54
CA ARG A 138 17.63 1.51 0.38
C ARG A 138 17.03 1.05 -0.95
N MET A 139 16.43 1.95 -1.72
CA MET A 139 15.99 1.68 -3.11
C MET A 139 17.22 1.63 -4.02
#